data_AF-A0A1M3MNK6-F1
#
_entry.id   AF-A0A1M3MNK6-F1
#
_cell.length_a   1.000
_cell.length_b   1.000
_cell.length_c   1.000
_cell.angle_alpha   90.00
_cell.angle_beta   90.00
_cell.angle_gamma   90.00
#
_symmetry.space_group_name_H-M   'P 1'
#
loop_
_entity.id
_entity.type
_entity.pdbx_description
1 polymer ?
#
loop_
_entity_poly.entity_id
_entity_poly.type
_entity_poly.pdbx_seq_one_letter_code
_entity_poly.pdbx_strand_id
1 'polypeptide(L)'
;MNWTDERVELLKKLWGEGLSASQIAAQLGGVSRNAVIGKVHRLKLSGRGKTTTTAPRSKKVNTAASAPRPAVQHTGGGHAGAQGGTTMRTTTVTKTVGATALRVEYEIDAVAEAVVKPASDVVVPISRRLSLLQLSERTCKWPIGDPLSEDFHFCGNESGDSSPYCSYHCRLAYQPTAERRRAR
;
A
#
# COMPACT_ATOMS: atom_id res chain seq x y z
N MET A 1 9.72 8.04 27.03
CA MET A 1 8.29 7.95 26.68
C MET A 1 7.69 6.81 27.49
N ASN A 2 7.51 7.03 28.79
CA ASN A 2 7.31 5.94 29.75
C ASN A 2 5.81 5.73 29.95
N TRP A 3 5.33 4.53 29.58
CA TRP A 3 4.04 4.03 30.01
C TRP A 3 4.14 3.64 31.48
N THR A 4 4.01 4.63 32.37
CA THR A 4 3.88 4.42 33.81
C THR A 4 2.56 3.71 34.10
N ASP A 5 2.52 2.97 35.21
CA ASP A 5 1.32 2.22 35.61
C ASP A 5 0.10 3.14 35.79
N GLU A 6 0.30 4.34 36.33
CA GLU A 6 -0.72 5.41 36.43
C GLU A 6 -1.32 5.79 35.06
N ARG A 7 -0.47 5.93 34.03
CA ARG A 7 -0.94 6.22 32.66
C ARG A 7 -1.67 5.04 32.03
N VAL A 8 -1.28 3.82 32.38
CA VAL A 8 -1.95 2.60 31.91
C VAL A 8 -3.32 2.45 32.56
N GLU A 9 -3.45 2.77 33.84
CA GLU A 9 -4.72 2.78 34.56
C GLU A 9 -5.68 3.83 34.00
N LEU A 10 -5.19 5.06 33.79
CA LEU A 10 -5.96 6.13 33.16
C LEU A 10 -6.38 5.75 31.72
N LEU A 11 -5.49 5.10 30.96
CA LEU A 11 -5.83 4.55 29.64
C LEU A 11 -6.98 3.53 29.72
N LYS A 12 -6.93 2.57 30.65
CA LYS A 12 -8.00 1.57 30.84
C LYS A 12 -9.33 2.23 31.18
N LYS A 13 -9.30 3.23 32.08
CA LYS A 13 -10.48 4.00 32.48
C LYS A 13 -11.10 4.74 31.28
N LEU A 14 -10.32 5.56 30.59
CA LEU A 14 -10.81 6.35 29.44
C LEU A 14 -11.23 5.46 28.25
N TRP A 15 -10.60 4.30 28.08
CA TRP A 15 -11.02 3.32 27.08
C TRP A 15 -12.36 2.68 27.42
N GLY A 16 -12.59 2.35 28.70
CA GLY A 16 -13.87 1.85 29.20
C GLY A 16 -15.01 2.88 29.10
N GLU A 17 -14.71 4.16 29.36
CA GLU A 17 -15.62 5.29 29.14
C GLU A 17 -15.92 5.52 27.64
N GLY A 18 -15.16 4.87 26.76
CA GLY A 18 -15.36 5.00 25.32
C GLY A 18 -14.91 6.37 24.82
N LEU A 19 -13.70 6.79 25.15
CA LEU A 19 -13.04 7.87 24.42
C LEU A 19 -12.32 7.30 23.18
N SER A 20 -12.17 8.13 22.15
CA SER A 20 -11.36 7.76 20.98
C SER A 20 -9.86 7.82 21.31
N ALA A 21 -9.05 7.02 20.62
CA ALA A 21 -7.60 7.01 20.83
C ALA A 21 -6.93 8.40 20.68
N SER A 22 -7.49 9.28 19.85
CA SER A 22 -6.99 10.65 19.68
C SER A 22 -7.32 11.54 20.88
N GLN A 23 -8.50 11.38 21.49
CA GLN A 23 -8.89 12.11 22.70
C GLN A 23 -8.08 11.64 23.91
N ILE A 24 -7.88 10.32 24.04
CA ILE A 24 -7.06 9.73 25.10
C ILE A 24 -5.61 10.21 24.98
N ALA A 25 -5.07 10.30 23.77
CA ALA A 25 -3.74 10.85 23.52
C ALA A 25 -3.61 12.32 23.97
N ALA A 26 -4.62 13.14 23.70
CA ALA A 26 -4.66 14.54 24.14
C ALA A 26 -4.69 14.67 25.67
N GLN A 27 -5.43 13.78 26.35
CA GLN A 27 -5.60 13.80 27.80
C GLN A 27 -4.39 13.22 28.56
N LEU A 28 -3.75 12.19 28.02
CA LEU A 28 -2.53 11.60 28.61
C LEU A 28 -1.29 12.49 28.46
N GLY A 29 -1.29 13.40 27.48
CA GLY A 29 -0.21 14.35 27.22
C GLY A 29 1.09 13.69 26.78
N GLY A 30 1.70 14.17 25.69
CA GLY A 30 2.98 13.64 25.23
C GLY A 30 2.92 12.17 24.78
N VAL A 31 1.75 11.68 24.34
CA VAL A 31 1.56 10.35 23.73
C VAL A 31 0.80 10.51 22.42
N SER A 32 1.24 9.86 21.34
CA SER A 32 0.55 9.93 20.05
C SER A 32 -0.64 8.97 19.98
N ARG A 33 -1.63 9.26 19.11
CA ARG A 33 -2.77 8.36 18.83
C ARG A 33 -2.33 6.92 18.57
N ASN A 34 -1.27 6.74 17.77
CA ASN A 34 -0.77 5.41 17.41
C ASN A 34 -0.14 4.69 18.59
N ALA A 35 0.51 5.42 19.51
CA ALA A 35 1.04 4.84 20.74
C ALA A 35 -0.08 4.34 21.66
N VAL A 36 -1.20 5.08 21.75
CA VAL A 36 -2.40 4.64 22.50
C VAL A 36 -2.99 3.35 21.89
N ILE A 37 -3.24 3.33 20.58
CA ILE A 37 -3.76 2.12 19.88
C ILE A 37 -2.83 0.93 20.11
N GLY A 38 -1.52 1.14 19.96
CA GLY A 38 -0.52 0.09 20.17
C GLY A 38 -0.48 -0.41 21.62
N LYS A 39 -0.74 0.43 22.62
CA LYS A 39 -0.77 0.00 24.03
C LYS A 39 -2.06 -0.75 24.36
N VAL A 40 -3.22 -0.28 23.89
CA VAL A 40 -4.51 -0.97 24.02
C VAL A 40 -4.45 -2.38 23.44
N HIS A 41 -3.87 -2.54 22.25
CA HIS A 41 -3.70 -3.84 21.59
C HIS A 41 -2.78 -4.79 22.37
N ARG A 42 -1.69 -4.27 22.96
CA ARG A 42 -0.79 -5.05 23.83
C ARG A 42 -1.43 -5.49 25.14
N LEU A 43 -2.32 -4.65 25.70
CA LEU A 43 -3.07 -4.94 26.92
C LEU A 43 -4.32 -5.80 26.68
N LYS A 44 -4.59 -6.19 25.41
CA LYS A 44 -5.78 -6.96 25.00
C LYS A 44 -7.09 -6.37 25.54
N LEU A 45 -7.17 -5.05 25.65
CA LEU A 45 -8.41 -4.37 26.03
C LEU A 45 -9.41 -4.52 24.88
N SER A 46 -10.66 -4.82 25.23
CA SER A 46 -11.72 -5.11 24.25
C SER A 46 -11.78 -4.05 23.16
N GLY A 47 -11.84 -4.52 21.91
CA GLY A 47 -11.97 -3.65 20.75
C GLY A 47 -13.30 -2.92 20.82
N ARG A 48 -13.27 -1.60 20.97
CA ARG A 48 -14.46 -0.79 20.74
C ARG A 48 -14.92 -1.07 19.31
N GLY A 49 -16.14 -1.59 19.16
CA GLY A 49 -16.70 -1.99 17.87
C GLY A 49 -16.46 -0.92 16.81
N LYS A 50 -16.05 -1.35 15.60
CA LYS A 50 -15.81 -0.48 14.44
C LYS A 50 -17.08 0.33 14.14
N THR A 51 -17.14 1.57 14.60
CA THR A 51 -17.98 2.60 14.00
C THR A 51 -17.12 3.38 13.01
N THR A 52 -17.03 2.87 11.78
CA THR A 52 -16.49 3.64 10.66
C THR A 52 -17.50 4.72 10.31
N THR A 53 -17.41 5.88 10.96
CA THR A 53 -18.03 7.10 10.47
C THR A 53 -16.92 7.96 9.85
N THR A 54 -16.69 7.74 8.56
CA THR A 54 -15.88 8.62 7.72
C THR A 54 -16.68 9.90 7.43
N ALA A 55 -16.39 10.97 8.17
CA ALA A 55 -16.76 12.33 7.77
C ALA A 55 -15.70 12.86 6.76
N PRO A 56 -16.10 13.38 5.59
CA PRO A 56 -15.15 13.90 4.60
C PRO A 56 -14.60 15.26 5.04
N ARG A 57 -13.28 15.35 5.22
CA ARG A 57 -12.57 16.63 5.38
C ARG A 57 -12.25 17.22 4.00
N SER A 58 -12.83 18.37 3.71
CA SER A 58 -12.59 19.18 2.52
C SER A 58 -11.11 19.57 2.39
N LYS A 59 -10.48 19.21 1.26
CA LYS A 59 -9.12 19.65 0.91
C LYS A 59 -9.19 21.09 0.37
N LYS A 60 -8.51 22.01 1.05
CA LYS A 60 -8.18 23.35 0.54
C LYS A 60 -7.19 23.17 -0.61
N VAL A 61 -7.58 23.55 -1.82
CA VAL A 61 -6.73 23.59 -3.02
C VAL A 61 -5.74 24.74 -2.85
N ASN A 62 -4.45 24.45 -2.92
CA ASN A 62 -3.42 25.46 -3.11
C ASN A 62 -2.82 25.24 -4.50
N THR A 63 -3.20 26.10 -5.43
CA THR A 63 -2.68 26.22 -6.79
C THR A 63 -1.30 26.87 -6.75
N ALA A 64 -0.27 26.16 -7.21
CA ALA A 64 0.99 26.76 -7.62
C ALA A 64 1.49 26.06 -8.89
N ALA A 65 1.65 26.87 -9.92
CA ALA A 65 2.01 26.52 -11.28
C ALA A 65 3.46 26.02 -11.40
N SER A 66 3.72 25.15 -12.39
CA SER A 66 5.04 25.03 -13.04
C SER A 66 4.90 24.48 -14.45
N ALA A 67 5.57 25.17 -15.37
CA ALA A 67 5.53 25.05 -16.83
C ALA A 67 6.20 23.76 -17.38
N PRO A 68 5.91 23.36 -18.63
CA PRO A 68 6.55 22.21 -19.27
C PRO A 68 7.88 22.59 -19.97
N ARG A 69 8.85 21.67 -19.95
CA ARG A 69 10.02 21.69 -20.85
C ARG A 69 10.06 20.37 -21.66
N PRO A 70 10.62 20.36 -22.89
CA PRO A 70 10.20 19.46 -23.96
C PRO A 70 10.95 18.12 -24.00
N ALA A 71 10.34 17.24 -24.79
CA ALA A 71 10.65 15.84 -25.05
C ALA A 71 11.98 15.60 -25.78
N VAL A 72 12.54 14.40 -25.56
CA VAL A 72 13.52 13.78 -26.44
C VAL A 72 12.96 12.43 -26.90
N GLN A 73 13.01 12.23 -28.21
CA GLN A 73 12.43 11.13 -28.96
C GLN A 73 13.35 9.91 -28.92
N HIS A 74 12.79 8.71 -28.86
CA HIS A 74 13.43 7.54 -29.48
C HIS A 74 12.40 6.56 -30.03
N THR A 75 12.77 6.01 -31.17
CA THR A 75 11.96 5.32 -32.18
C THR A 75 12.02 3.80 -32.07
N GLY A 76 11.02 3.13 -32.66
CA GLY A 76 10.98 1.69 -33.00
C GLY A 76 10.25 0.85 -31.95
N GLY A 77 9.40 -0.13 -32.25
CA GLY A 77 8.96 -0.82 -33.48
C GLY A 77 7.97 -1.92 -33.02
N GLY A 78 7.05 -2.34 -33.89
CA GLY A 78 5.86 -3.12 -33.54
C GLY A 78 6.08 -4.52 -32.96
N HIS A 79 5.02 -5.11 -32.39
CA HIS A 79 4.22 -6.17 -33.02
C HIS A 79 3.09 -6.64 -32.09
N ALA A 80 1.99 -7.01 -32.72
CA ALA A 80 0.69 -7.34 -32.15
C ALA A 80 0.67 -8.70 -31.42
N GLY A 81 -0.27 -8.85 -30.47
CA GLY A 81 -0.55 -10.12 -29.81
C GLY A 81 -1.71 -10.00 -28.83
N ALA A 82 -2.92 -9.89 -29.37
CA ALA A 82 -4.17 -9.91 -28.61
C ALA A 82 -4.51 -11.35 -28.18
N GLN A 83 -4.86 -11.61 -26.91
CA GLN A 83 -5.86 -12.61 -26.50
C GLN A 83 -6.52 -12.21 -25.17
N GLY A 84 -7.85 -12.34 -25.14
CA GLY A 84 -8.76 -11.67 -24.22
C GLY A 84 -9.11 -12.43 -22.93
N GLY A 85 -9.59 -11.66 -21.95
CA GLY A 85 -10.17 -12.12 -20.69
C GLY A 85 -11.09 -11.03 -20.13
N THR A 86 -12.37 -11.11 -20.46
CA THR A 86 -13.38 -10.08 -20.14
C THR A 86 -13.91 -10.27 -18.71
N THR A 87 -13.80 -9.26 -17.85
CA THR A 87 -14.68 -9.13 -16.68
C THR A 87 -15.36 -7.77 -16.75
N MET A 88 -16.62 -7.76 -17.18
CA MET A 88 -17.44 -6.56 -17.22
C MET A 88 -18.00 -6.24 -15.84
N ARG A 89 -17.87 -4.98 -15.42
CA ARG A 89 -18.75 -4.39 -14.41
C ARG A 89 -19.40 -3.16 -15.02
N THR A 90 -20.70 -3.26 -15.28
CA THR A 90 -21.53 -2.16 -15.78
C THR A 90 -22.09 -1.40 -14.59
N THR A 91 -21.91 -0.07 -14.56
CA THR A 91 -22.67 0.80 -13.65
C THR A 91 -23.26 1.94 -14.45
N THR A 92 -24.59 2.00 -14.51
CA THR A 92 -25.36 3.10 -15.08
C THR A 92 -25.49 4.23 -14.05
N VAL A 93 -25.24 5.47 -14.48
CA VAL A 93 -25.47 6.66 -13.64
C VAL A 93 -26.49 7.56 -14.33
N THR A 94 -27.56 7.88 -13.62
CA THR A 94 -28.56 8.87 -14.04
C THR A 94 -28.35 10.17 -13.27
N LYS A 95 -28.33 11.30 -13.98
CA LYS A 95 -28.49 12.63 -13.37
C LYS A 95 -29.68 13.31 -14.05
N THR A 96 -30.58 13.84 -13.25
CA THR A 96 -31.72 14.64 -13.71
C THR A 96 -31.37 16.13 -13.62
N VAL A 97 -31.69 16.90 -14.67
CA VAL A 97 -31.62 18.36 -14.65
C VAL A 97 -32.92 18.92 -15.23
N GLY A 98 -33.61 19.78 -14.46
CA GLY A 98 -34.71 20.64 -14.93
C GLY A 98 -36.13 20.03 -14.91
N ALA A 99 -37.13 20.91 -14.71
CA ALA A 99 -38.52 20.57 -14.41
C ALA A 99 -39.39 20.15 -15.63
N THR A 100 -38.81 19.99 -16.81
CA THR A 100 -39.45 19.44 -18.02
C THR A 100 -38.44 18.56 -18.77
N ALA A 101 -37.96 17.52 -18.08
CA ALA A 101 -36.91 16.64 -18.58
C ALA A 101 -37.45 15.62 -19.60
N LEU A 102 -37.32 15.91 -20.89
CA LEU A 102 -37.27 14.88 -21.92
C LEU A 102 -36.04 14.00 -21.64
N ARG A 103 -36.27 12.70 -21.47
CA ARG A 103 -35.24 11.69 -21.20
C ARG A 103 -34.33 11.58 -22.42
N VAL A 104 -33.17 12.23 -22.38
CA VAL A 104 -32.10 11.97 -23.36
C VAL A 104 -31.30 10.79 -22.83
N GLU A 105 -31.51 9.64 -23.45
CA GLU A 105 -30.66 8.47 -23.29
C GLU A 105 -29.40 8.70 -24.13
N TYR A 106 -28.26 8.85 -23.48
CA TYR A 106 -26.96 8.87 -24.15
C TYR A 106 -26.27 7.54 -23.90
N GLU A 107 -26.13 6.75 -24.97
CA GLU A 107 -25.29 5.56 -24.99
C GLU A 107 -23.83 6.02 -25.00
N ILE A 108 -23.17 5.96 -23.83
CA ILE A 108 -21.73 6.14 -23.75
C ILE A 108 -21.11 4.83 -24.22
N ASP A 109 -20.72 4.78 -25.49
CA ASP A 109 -19.94 3.67 -26.02
C ASP A 109 -18.56 3.71 -25.37
N ALA A 110 -18.37 2.85 -24.36
CA ALA A 110 -17.17 2.82 -23.53
C ALA A 110 -16.03 2.21 -24.33
N VAL A 111 -15.30 3.06 -25.07
CA VAL A 111 -14.05 2.66 -25.72
C VAL A 111 -13.06 2.26 -24.62
N ALA A 112 -12.87 0.96 -24.43
CA ALA A 112 -11.93 0.39 -23.50
C ALA A 112 -10.51 0.69 -23.99
N GLU A 113 -9.95 1.83 -23.57
CA GLU A 113 -8.53 2.11 -23.78
C GLU A 113 -7.72 1.22 -22.82
N ALA A 114 -7.26 0.09 -23.35
CA ALA A 114 -6.40 -0.84 -22.64
C ALA A 114 -5.06 -0.15 -22.35
N VAL A 115 -4.86 0.27 -21.09
CA VAL A 115 -3.53 0.67 -20.61
C VAL A 115 -2.67 -0.60 -20.55
N VAL A 116 -1.98 -0.89 -21.66
CA VAL A 116 -0.99 -1.97 -21.74
C VAL A 116 0.16 -1.59 -20.81
N LYS A 117 0.24 -2.23 -19.64
CA LYS A 117 1.50 -2.23 -18.88
C LYS A 117 2.50 -3.04 -19.70
N PRO A 118 3.62 -2.46 -20.16
CA PRO A 118 4.62 -3.24 -20.85
C PRO A 118 5.09 -4.35 -19.90
N ALA A 119 5.06 -5.60 -20.35
CA ALA A 119 5.73 -6.68 -19.68
C ALA A 119 7.23 -6.36 -19.71
N SER A 120 7.74 -5.73 -18.64
CA SER A 120 9.18 -5.65 -18.45
C SER A 120 9.67 -7.08 -18.29
N ASP A 121 10.62 -7.52 -19.10
CA ASP A 121 11.33 -8.78 -18.88
C ASP A 121 12.00 -8.74 -17.51
N VAL A 122 11.31 -9.25 -16.49
CA VAL A 122 11.82 -9.36 -15.13
C VAL A 122 12.68 -10.61 -15.10
N VAL A 123 13.95 -10.46 -15.50
CA VAL A 123 14.96 -11.53 -15.36
C VAL A 123 15.15 -11.79 -13.86
N VAL A 124 14.55 -12.87 -13.35
CA VAL A 124 14.78 -13.37 -11.99
C VAL A 124 16.19 -13.98 -11.95
N PRO A 125 17.10 -13.50 -11.10
CA PRO A 125 18.40 -14.12 -10.95
C PRO A 125 18.26 -15.58 -10.53
N ILE A 126 18.98 -16.48 -11.20
CA ILE A 126 19.06 -17.89 -10.81
C ILE A 126 19.49 -17.95 -9.35
N SER A 127 18.70 -18.65 -8.54
CA SER A 127 18.94 -18.77 -7.11
C SER A 127 19.94 -19.88 -6.81
N ARG A 128 20.85 -19.64 -5.87
CA ARG A 128 21.86 -20.59 -5.39
C ARG A 128 21.33 -21.63 -4.39
N ARG A 129 20.02 -21.59 -4.09
CA ARG A 129 19.29 -22.52 -3.21
C ARG A 129 20.01 -22.81 -1.89
N LEU A 130 20.41 -21.76 -1.17
CA LEU A 130 21.09 -21.92 0.11
C LEU A 130 20.09 -22.30 1.21
N SER A 131 20.50 -23.18 2.12
CA SER A 131 19.78 -23.43 3.37
C SER A 131 20.08 -22.35 4.42
N LEU A 132 19.31 -22.31 5.52
CA LEU A 132 19.49 -21.34 6.61
C LEU A 132 20.92 -21.34 7.17
N LEU A 133 21.54 -22.52 7.29
CA LEU A 133 22.89 -22.69 7.83
C LEU A 133 24.00 -22.18 6.90
N GLN A 134 23.72 -22.09 5.60
CA GLN A 134 24.68 -21.68 4.58
C GLN A 134 24.62 -20.17 4.30
N LEU A 135 23.73 -19.44 4.95
CA LEU A 135 23.61 -17.98 4.79
C LEU A 135 24.75 -17.26 5.51
N SER A 136 25.47 -16.43 4.77
CA SER A 136 26.41 -15.45 5.31
C SER A 136 25.81 -14.03 5.31
N GLU A 137 26.58 -13.06 5.81
CA GLU A 137 26.23 -11.63 5.74
C GLU A 137 26.25 -11.09 4.30
N ARG A 138 27.03 -11.71 3.40
CA ARG A 138 27.19 -11.32 2.00
C ARG A 138 26.26 -12.07 1.03
N THR A 139 25.32 -12.86 1.55
CA THR A 139 24.39 -13.65 0.73
C THR A 139 22.95 -13.19 0.92
N CYS A 140 22.20 -13.16 -0.18
CA CYS A 140 20.80 -12.76 -0.25
C CYS A 140 19.90 -13.71 0.54
N LYS A 141 19.22 -13.16 1.54
CA LYS A 141 18.36 -13.88 2.49
C LYS A 141 16.89 -13.97 2.06
N TRP A 142 16.60 -13.83 0.76
CA TRP A 142 15.23 -13.87 0.27
C TRP A 142 14.69 -15.30 0.29
N PRO A 143 13.58 -15.57 1.03
CA PRO A 143 12.99 -16.91 1.11
C PRO A 143 12.25 -17.27 -0.18
N ILE A 144 12.46 -18.49 -0.66
CA ILE A 144 11.80 -19.07 -1.84
C ILE A 144 11.15 -20.37 -1.41
N GLY A 145 9.84 -20.47 -1.67
CA GLY A 145 9.01 -21.58 -1.23
C GLY A 145 8.34 -21.35 0.13
N ASP A 146 7.67 -22.38 0.62
CA ASP A 146 6.98 -22.39 1.91
C ASP A 146 7.94 -22.90 3.01
N PRO A 147 8.07 -22.24 4.18
CA PRO A 147 8.89 -22.71 5.29
C PRO A 147 8.64 -24.14 5.78
N LEU A 148 7.46 -24.70 5.51
CA LEU A 148 7.08 -26.09 5.88
C LEU A 148 7.45 -27.12 4.81
N SER A 149 7.91 -26.68 3.64
CA SER A 149 8.30 -27.56 2.53
C SER A 149 9.80 -27.89 2.56
N GLU A 150 10.15 -29.10 2.12
CA GLU A 150 11.55 -29.52 1.93
C GLU A 150 12.27 -28.71 0.84
N ASP A 151 11.51 -28.09 -0.07
CA ASP A 151 12.04 -27.20 -1.10
C ASP A 151 12.31 -25.78 -0.60
N PHE A 152 12.14 -25.49 0.70
CA PHE A 152 12.42 -24.18 1.25
C PHE A 152 13.91 -23.82 1.16
N HIS A 153 14.21 -22.74 0.45
CA HIS A 153 15.58 -22.27 0.30
C HIS A 153 15.66 -20.76 0.19
N PHE A 154 16.87 -20.23 0.30
CA PHE A 154 17.17 -18.82 0.13
C PHE A 154 17.84 -18.57 -1.22
N CYS A 155 17.61 -17.38 -1.78
CA CYS A 155 18.19 -16.96 -3.05
C CYS A 155 19.72 -17.12 -3.08
N GLY A 156 20.44 -16.68 -2.04
CA GLY A 156 21.86 -16.93 -1.88
C GLY A 156 22.81 -16.16 -2.82
N ASN A 157 22.30 -15.33 -3.73
CA ASN A 157 23.14 -14.45 -4.56
C ASN A 157 23.84 -13.39 -3.73
N GLU A 158 24.90 -12.79 -4.26
CA GLU A 158 25.67 -11.78 -3.53
C GLU A 158 24.78 -10.58 -3.14
N SER A 159 24.83 -10.24 -1.86
CA SER A 159 24.25 -9.03 -1.30
C SER A 159 25.37 -8.02 -1.04
N GLY A 160 25.07 -6.74 -1.28
CA GLY A 160 26.00 -5.67 -0.94
C GLY A 160 26.16 -5.53 0.58
N ASP A 161 27.25 -4.90 1.02
CA ASP A 161 27.68 -4.86 2.43
C ASP A 161 26.63 -4.29 3.40
N SER A 162 25.70 -3.48 2.91
CA SER A 162 24.64 -2.83 3.70
C SER A 162 23.23 -3.36 3.43
N SER A 163 23.10 -4.41 2.62
CA SER A 163 21.79 -4.96 2.24
C SER A 163 21.68 -6.45 2.55
N PRO A 164 20.55 -6.92 3.12
CA PRO A 164 20.31 -8.35 3.32
C PRO A 164 19.95 -9.10 2.02
N TYR A 165 19.75 -8.38 0.91
CA TYR A 165 19.26 -8.92 -0.35
C TYR A 165 20.14 -8.52 -1.53
N CYS A 166 20.11 -9.33 -2.61
CA CYS A 166 20.71 -8.97 -3.88
C CYS A 166 19.95 -7.81 -4.55
N SER A 167 20.54 -7.16 -5.55
CA SER A 167 19.95 -5.97 -6.21
C SER A 167 18.53 -6.18 -6.76
N TYR A 168 18.19 -7.41 -7.14
CA TYR A 168 16.86 -7.82 -7.56
C TYR A 168 15.86 -7.86 -6.40
N HIS A 169 16.16 -8.66 -5.37
CA HIS A 169 15.28 -8.81 -4.20
C HIS A 169 15.20 -7.54 -3.35
N CYS A 170 16.22 -6.66 -3.40
CA CYS A 170 16.12 -5.31 -2.84
C CYS A 170 14.98 -4.50 -3.46
N ARG A 171 14.83 -4.54 -4.79
CA ARG A 171 13.77 -3.79 -5.48
C ARG A 171 12.37 -4.33 -5.14
N LEU A 172 12.27 -5.63 -4.91
CA LEU A 172 11.04 -6.28 -4.47
C LEU A 172 10.71 -5.94 -3.01
N ALA A 173 11.71 -5.94 -2.11
CA ALA A 173 11.53 -5.66 -0.69
C ALA A 173 11.22 -4.18 -0.41
N TYR A 174 11.92 -3.27 -1.10
CA TYR A 174 11.93 -1.85 -0.80
C TYR A 174 11.24 -1.06 -1.92
N GLN A 175 9.96 -0.75 -1.74
CA GLN A 175 9.27 0.21 -2.61
C GLN A 175 9.69 1.65 -2.29
N PRO A 176 10.02 2.47 -3.30
CA PRO A 176 10.29 3.89 -3.11
C PRO A 176 9.10 4.57 -2.42
N THR A 177 9.39 5.42 -1.43
CA THR A 177 8.38 6.13 -0.62
C THR A 177 7.41 6.97 -1.46
N ALA A 178 7.84 7.42 -2.64
CA ALA A 178 7.04 8.18 -3.59
C ALA A 178 5.85 7.37 -4.16
N GLU A 179 6.05 6.07 -4.42
CA GLU A 179 5.01 5.19 -4.98
C GLU A 179 3.92 4.88 -3.93
N ARG A 180 4.33 4.67 -2.68
CA ARG A 180 3.41 4.48 -1.54
C ARG A 180 2.54 5.70 -1.26
N ARG A 181 3.02 6.92 -1.55
CA ARG A 181 2.23 8.16 -1.40
C ARG A 181 1.18 8.31 -2.50
N ARG A 182 1.41 7.76 -3.69
CA ARG A 182 0.45 7.81 -4.81
C ARG A 182 -0.71 6.83 -4.62
N ALA A 183 -0.49 5.71 -3.91
CA ALA A 183 -1.49 4.67 -3.66
C ALA A 183 -2.40 4.93 -2.43
N ARG A 184 -2.22 6.05 -1.71
CA ARG A 184 -3.02 6.44 -0.54
C ARG A 184 -3.90 7.65 -0.84
#